data_AF-A0AAN0Y5Q2-F1
#
_entry.id   AF-A0AAN0Y5Q2-F1
#
_cell.length_a   1.000
_cell.length_b   1.000
_cell.length_c   1.000
_cell.angle_alpha   90.00
_cell.angle_beta   90.00
_cell.angle_gamma   90.00
#
_symmetry.space_group_name_H-M   'P 1'
#
loop_
_entity.id
_entity.type
_entity.pdbx_description
1 polymer ?
#
loop_
_entity_poly.entity_id
_entity_poly.type
_entity_poly.pdbx_seq_one_letter_code
_entity_poly.pdbx_strand_id
1 'polypeptide(L)'
;MILPNNYHKVLIFSLKLLVVVLALLSISLFSGRYWTIKQYDDFAKSSFPYKQLVEYTKNNPSSAQVEKRQIFLAQLQHHTSNVVENNKWQLYQNCQLFLSEGNRDIVLLDLYFPLLKDDVKHTDLYVGCSLKTSSWFLSVFIASLLIFLLWITAPRPLNQQNLMLFQLLTLDENCRLSQFEIKSVLLRFTTNVHINSQDLCYLHSRLDKQAITTPKALELLLQDVVSPLELKFSVKNDEIQVSLSNLNIEIASTPAIYWLWYANYRKLHKSEGWITNPPSNRPDTQLAQELISLMKQYGGHARALKELEQHGLRAKTLDKNRNRIKEALNNHLPPELAGLCGFETIKRPDSNQSAYRLRMEAKSLILL
;
A
#
# COMPACT_ATOMS: atom_id res chain seq x y z
N MET A 1 -20.43 20.53 -8.49
CA MET A 1 -20.36 20.37 -7.02
C MET A 1 -19.94 18.94 -6.74
N ILE A 2 -18.63 18.67 -6.66
CA ILE A 2 -18.09 17.31 -6.53
C ILE A 2 -18.09 17.01 -5.02
N LEU A 3 -19.04 16.17 -4.57
CA LEU A 3 -19.04 15.67 -3.20
C LEU A 3 -17.70 14.96 -2.94
N PRO A 4 -17.00 15.23 -1.82
CA PRO A 4 -15.69 14.68 -1.57
C PRO A 4 -15.75 13.15 -1.55
N ASN A 5 -14.80 12.52 -2.25
CA ASN A 5 -14.59 11.07 -2.42
C ASN A 5 -14.44 10.29 -1.08
N ASN A 6 -14.49 11.00 0.05
CA ASN A 6 -14.50 10.44 1.39
C ASN A 6 -15.87 9.90 1.79
N TYR A 7 -16.99 10.44 1.28
CA TYR A 7 -18.33 9.98 1.67
C TYR A 7 -18.59 8.53 1.25
N HIS A 8 -18.19 8.17 0.03
CA HIS A 8 -18.34 6.80 -0.46
C HIS A 8 -17.50 5.80 0.34
N LYS A 9 -16.30 6.20 0.77
CA LYS A 9 -15.44 5.37 1.62
C LYS A 9 -16.05 5.16 3.00
N VAL A 10 -16.63 6.19 3.61
CA VAL A 10 -17.32 6.10 4.91
C VAL A 10 -18.57 5.22 4.83
N LEU A 11 -19.33 5.30 3.73
CA LEU A 11 -20.53 4.48 3.53
C LEU A 11 -20.19 2.99 3.34
N ILE A 12 -19.24 2.68 2.45
CA ILE A 12 -18.78 1.29 2.24
C ILE A 12 -18.20 0.73 3.53
N PHE A 13 -17.55 1.59 4.31
CA PHE A 13 -16.90 1.21 5.56
C PHE A 13 -17.92 0.93 6.70
N SER A 14 -18.92 1.78 6.88
CA SER A 14 -20.02 1.55 7.84
C SER A 14 -20.82 0.29 7.53
N LEU A 15 -21.01 -0.02 6.24
CA LEU A 15 -21.67 -1.26 5.82
C LEU A 15 -20.87 -2.51 6.23
N LYS A 16 -19.53 -2.49 6.07
CA LYS A 16 -18.67 -3.61 6.47
C LYS A 16 -18.67 -3.83 7.98
N LEU A 17 -18.63 -2.75 8.77
CA LEU A 17 -18.71 -2.85 10.23
C LEU A 17 -20.04 -3.44 10.68
N LEU A 18 -21.16 -3.01 10.08
CA LEU A 18 -22.49 -3.54 10.35
C LEU A 18 -22.55 -5.06 10.08
N VAL A 19 -21.99 -5.52 8.95
CA VAL A 19 -21.95 -6.95 8.62
C VAL A 19 -21.17 -7.77 9.66
N VAL A 20 -20.02 -7.27 10.13
CA VAL A 20 -19.23 -7.95 11.16
C VAL A 20 -19.98 -8.02 12.49
N VAL A 21 -20.63 -6.92 12.91
CA VAL A 21 -21.43 -6.90 14.13
C VAL A 21 -22.60 -7.88 14.02
N LEU A 22 -23.34 -7.89 12.91
CA LEU A 22 -24.44 -8.83 12.68
C LEU A 22 -23.98 -10.29 12.68
N ALA A 23 -22.82 -10.59 12.10
CA ALA A 23 -22.24 -11.93 12.12
C ALA A 23 -21.89 -12.39 13.54
N LEU A 24 -21.24 -11.52 14.34
CA LEU A 24 -20.91 -11.81 15.74
C LEU A 24 -22.16 -12.00 16.62
N LEU A 25 -23.18 -11.16 16.42
CA LEU A 25 -24.47 -11.30 17.10
C LEU A 25 -25.14 -12.64 16.75
N SER A 26 -25.12 -13.02 15.47
CA SER A 26 -25.70 -14.28 14.99
C SER A 26 -24.98 -15.48 15.61
N ILE A 27 -23.65 -15.53 15.56
CA ILE A 27 -22.84 -16.63 16.13
C ILE A 27 -23.14 -16.79 17.63
N SER A 28 -23.27 -15.69 18.36
CA SER A 28 -23.57 -15.75 19.79
C SER A 28 -25.00 -16.18 20.09
N LEU A 29 -25.99 -15.77 19.29
CA LEU A 29 -27.37 -16.23 19.45
C LEU A 29 -27.48 -17.74 19.22
N PHE A 30 -26.85 -18.25 18.17
CA PHE A 30 -26.82 -19.68 17.87
C PHE A 30 -26.08 -20.49 18.94
N SER A 31 -24.92 -20.02 19.39
CA SER A 31 -24.14 -20.72 20.42
C SER A 31 -24.85 -20.70 21.77
N GLY A 32 -25.47 -19.58 22.15
CA GLY A 32 -26.29 -19.47 23.36
C GLY A 32 -27.48 -20.42 23.33
N ARG A 33 -28.24 -20.44 22.22
CA ARG A 33 -29.35 -21.40 22.04
C ARG A 33 -28.88 -22.84 22.15
N TYR A 34 -27.80 -23.21 21.46
CA TYR A 34 -27.26 -24.56 21.47
C TYR A 34 -26.84 -25.02 22.89
N TRP A 35 -26.08 -24.18 23.61
CA TRP A 35 -25.63 -24.53 24.96
C TRP A 35 -26.78 -24.61 25.96
N THR A 36 -27.79 -23.73 25.86
CA THR A 36 -29.00 -23.82 26.69
C THR A 36 -29.76 -25.12 26.43
N ILE A 37 -29.97 -25.50 25.17
CA ILE A 37 -30.62 -26.76 24.82
C ILE A 37 -29.82 -27.96 25.35
N LYS A 38 -28.48 -27.96 25.15
CA LYS A 38 -27.62 -29.06 25.58
C LYS A 38 -27.61 -29.23 27.10
N GLN A 39 -27.45 -28.15 27.86
CA GLN A 39 -27.49 -28.21 29.34
C GLN A 39 -28.85 -28.72 29.84
N TYR A 40 -29.92 -28.34 29.16
CA TYR A 40 -31.26 -28.82 29.49
C TYR A 40 -31.46 -30.30 29.16
N ASP A 41 -30.97 -30.77 28.01
CA ASP A 41 -31.02 -32.18 27.63
C ASP A 41 -30.17 -33.05 28.57
N ASP A 42 -28.96 -32.60 28.94
CA ASP A 42 -28.11 -33.23 29.95
C ASP A 42 -28.82 -33.30 31.32
N PHE A 43 -29.56 -32.25 31.68
CA PHE A 43 -30.40 -32.23 32.88
C PHE A 43 -31.56 -33.22 32.79
N ALA A 44 -32.31 -33.24 31.68
CA ALA A 44 -33.42 -34.16 31.48
C ALA A 44 -32.97 -35.63 31.54
N LYS A 45 -31.76 -35.92 31.02
CA LYS A 45 -31.14 -37.25 31.05
C LYS A 45 -30.59 -37.64 32.43
N SER A 46 -30.01 -36.69 33.17
CA SER A 46 -29.42 -36.93 34.50
C SER A 46 -30.45 -36.93 35.64
N SER A 47 -31.64 -36.34 35.42
CA SER A 47 -32.69 -36.25 36.42
C SER A 47 -33.39 -37.59 36.63
N PHE A 48 -32.94 -38.28 37.68
CA PHE A 48 -33.56 -39.40 38.40
C PHE A 48 -35.11 -39.38 38.50
N PRO A 49 -35.82 -38.23 38.63
CA PRO A 49 -37.28 -38.23 38.71
C PRO A 49 -38.03 -38.69 37.44
N TYR A 50 -37.45 -38.68 36.22
CA TYR A 50 -38.19 -39.13 35.04
C TYR A 50 -38.50 -40.63 35.08
N LYS A 51 -37.52 -41.46 35.43
CA LYS A 51 -37.72 -42.92 35.59
C LYS A 51 -38.74 -43.23 36.69
N GLN A 52 -38.65 -42.54 37.84
CA GLN A 52 -39.60 -42.72 38.94
C GLN A 52 -41.01 -42.23 38.60
N LEU A 53 -41.15 -41.15 37.85
CA LEU A 53 -42.44 -40.62 37.40
C LEU A 53 -43.11 -41.58 36.40
N VAL A 54 -42.36 -42.12 35.44
CA VAL A 54 -42.84 -43.13 34.46
C VAL A 54 -43.24 -44.43 35.14
N GLU A 55 -42.42 -44.93 36.08
CA GLU A 55 -42.69 -46.18 36.79
C GLU A 55 -43.89 -46.06 37.74
N TYR A 56 -44.09 -44.88 38.34
CA TYR A 56 -45.22 -44.60 39.23
C TYR A 56 -46.54 -44.35 38.47
N THR A 57 -46.51 -43.63 37.35
CA THR A 57 -47.70 -43.36 36.51
C THR A 57 -48.29 -44.64 35.92
N LYS A 58 -47.45 -45.63 35.63
CA LYS A 58 -47.89 -46.97 35.22
C LYS A 58 -48.73 -47.69 36.29
N ASN A 59 -48.56 -47.34 37.56
CA ASN A 59 -49.13 -48.07 38.70
C ASN A 59 -50.33 -47.36 39.38
N ASN A 60 -50.64 -46.08 39.08
CA ASN A 60 -51.72 -45.34 39.77
C ASN A 60 -52.41 -44.27 38.87
N PRO A 61 -53.58 -44.56 38.26
CA PRO A 61 -54.05 -43.78 37.11
C PRO A 61 -55.00 -42.58 37.30
N SER A 62 -55.66 -42.30 38.45
CA SER A 62 -56.86 -41.40 38.37
C SER A 62 -57.01 -40.21 39.32
N SER A 63 -56.21 -40.00 40.36
CA SER A 63 -56.31 -38.77 41.19
C SER A 63 -54.98 -38.28 41.78
N ALA A 64 -54.09 -39.20 42.14
CA ALA A 64 -52.71 -38.89 42.55
C ALA A 64 -51.84 -38.28 41.42
N GLN A 65 -52.34 -38.26 40.18
CA GLN A 65 -51.63 -37.75 39.01
C GLN A 65 -51.59 -36.21 38.96
N VAL A 66 -52.61 -35.49 39.42
CA VAL A 66 -52.67 -34.02 39.31
C VAL A 66 -51.69 -33.36 40.28
N GLU A 67 -51.71 -33.77 41.55
CA GLU A 67 -50.83 -33.22 42.59
C GLU A 67 -49.35 -33.54 42.29
N LYS A 68 -49.04 -34.76 41.86
CA LYS A 68 -47.67 -35.14 41.51
C LYS A 68 -47.19 -34.49 40.21
N ARG A 69 -48.08 -34.21 39.25
CA ARG A 69 -47.75 -33.39 38.07
C ARG A 69 -47.39 -31.97 38.47
N GLN A 70 -48.09 -31.37 39.43
CA GLN A 70 -47.74 -30.05 39.96
C GLN A 70 -46.39 -30.06 40.68
N ILE A 71 -46.11 -31.09 41.49
CA ILE A 71 -44.81 -31.25 42.16
C ILE A 71 -43.68 -31.40 41.13
N PHE A 72 -43.88 -32.22 40.11
CA PHE A 72 -42.90 -32.38 39.02
C PHE A 72 -42.66 -31.07 38.26
N LEU A 73 -43.73 -30.35 37.90
CA LEU A 73 -43.61 -29.04 37.25
C LEU A 73 -42.90 -28.01 38.14
N ALA A 74 -43.17 -28.02 39.45
CA ALA A 74 -42.50 -27.12 40.40
C ALA A 74 -41.00 -27.46 40.55
N GLN A 75 -40.64 -28.75 40.61
CA GLN A 75 -39.25 -29.19 40.64
C GLN A 75 -38.53 -28.84 39.33
N LEU A 76 -39.19 -29.04 38.20
CA LEU A 76 -38.66 -28.69 36.89
C LEU A 76 -38.46 -27.18 36.78
N GLN A 77 -39.41 -26.38 37.25
CA GLN A 77 -39.29 -24.92 37.29
C GLN A 77 -38.11 -24.49 38.19
N HIS A 78 -37.96 -25.08 39.37
CA HIS A 78 -36.86 -24.78 40.29
C HIS A 78 -35.48 -25.16 39.72
N HIS A 79 -35.38 -26.30 39.04
CA HIS A 79 -34.13 -26.68 38.39
C HIS A 79 -33.84 -25.83 37.15
N THR A 80 -34.86 -25.46 36.38
CA THR A 80 -34.70 -24.54 35.25
C THR A 80 -34.21 -23.18 35.73
N SER A 81 -34.72 -22.65 36.86
CA SER A 81 -34.19 -21.41 37.45
C SER A 81 -32.74 -21.53 37.93
N ASN A 82 -32.36 -22.66 38.53
CA ASN A 82 -30.98 -22.86 39.00
C ASN A 82 -29.96 -23.04 37.85
N VAL A 83 -30.39 -23.63 36.73
CA VAL A 83 -29.59 -23.68 35.50
C VAL A 83 -29.40 -22.28 34.92
N VAL A 84 -30.38 -21.40 35.11
CA VAL A 84 -30.29 -20.01 34.66
C VAL A 84 -29.25 -19.21 35.44
N GLU A 85 -29.21 -19.38 36.76
CA GLU A 85 -28.28 -18.61 37.61
C GLU A 85 -26.80 -18.99 37.43
N ASN A 86 -26.50 -20.24 37.06
CA ASN A 86 -25.12 -20.74 37.02
C ASN A 86 -24.40 -20.53 35.67
N ASN A 87 -25.08 -20.07 34.63
CA ASN A 87 -24.46 -19.84 33.32
C ASN A 87 -24.15 -18.35 33.10
N LYS A 88 -22.89 -17.98 33.33
CA LYS A 88 -22.39 -16.60 33.18
C LYS A 88 -22.55 -15.99 31.78
N TRP A 89 -22.82 -16.81 30.77
CA TRP A 89 -22.94 -16.41 29.36
C TRP A 89 -24.38 -16.48 28.85
N GLN A 90 -25.37 -16.67 29.72
CA GLN A 90 -26.76 -16.80 29.28
C GLN A 90 -27.34 -15.50 28.73
N LEU A 91 -27.83 -15.61 27.49
CA LEU A 91 -28.64 -14.62 26.80
C LEU A 91 -30.09 -14.58 27.30
N TYR A 92 -30.48 -15.58 28.10
CA TYR A 92 -31.84 -15.81 28.56
C TYR A 92 -31.94 -15.60 30.07
N GLN A 93 -33.01 -14.96 30.52
CA GLN A 93 -33.35 -14.75 31.92
C GLN A 93 -34.86 -15.00 32.13
N ASN A 94 -35.27 -15.23 33.37
CA ASN A 94 -36.67 -15.44 33.74
C ASN A 94 -37.36 -16.54 32.91
N CYS A 95 -36.73 -17.73 32.81
CA CYS A 95 -37.32 -18.87 32.11
C CYS A 95 -38.52 -19.43 32.88
N GLN A 96 -39.67 -19.50 32.22
CA GLN A 96 -40.92 -20.03 32.76
C GLN A 96 -41.45 -21.17 31.90
N LEU A 97 -42.07 -22.15 32.54
CA LEU A 97 -42.70 -23.29 31.89
C LEU A 97 -44.15 -22.99 31.51
N PHE A 98 -44.50 -23.28 30.26
CA PHE A 98 -45.84 -23.11 29.72
C PHE A 98 -46.36 -24.44 29.16
N LEU A 99 -47.63 -24.73 29.43
CA LEU A 99 -48.34 -25.92 28.94
C LEU A 99 -49.11 -25.66 27.63
N SER A 100 -49.06 -24.43 27.13
CA SER A 100 -49.74 -23.98 25.91
C SER A 100 -48.93 -22.83 25.33
N GLU A 101 -48.96 -22.66 24.00
CA GLU A 101 -48.41 -21.49 23.33
C GLU A 101 -49.09 -20.22 23.88
N GLY A 102 -48.39 -19.55 24.80
CA GLY A 102 -48.90 -18.39 25.52
C GLY A 102 -47.96 -17.20 25.35
N ASN A 103 -48.48 -16.15 24.72
CA ASN A 103 -47.97 -14.79 24.53
C ASN A 103 -46.56 -14.58 23.90
N ARG A 104 -46.50 -13.63 22.95
CA ARG A 104 -45.48 -13.56 21.87
C ARG A 104 -44.13 -12.91 22.20
N ASP A 105 -43.94 -12.42 23.42
CA ASP A 105 -42.73 -11.64 23.78
C ASP A 105 -41.62 -12.50 24.42
N ILE A 106 -41.80 -13.82 24.41
CA ILE A 106 -40.91 -14.77 25.05
C ILE A 106 -40.34 -15.70 23.98
N VAL A 107 -39.02 -15.95 24.00
CA VAL A 107 -38.42 -16.93 23.09
C VAL A 107 -38.80 -18.31 23.60
N LEU A 108 -39.64 -19.02 22.84
CA LEU A 108 -40.03 -20.39 23.12
C LEU A 108 -38.88 -21.33 22.73
N LEU A 109 -38.42 -22.09 23.71
CA LEU A 109 -37.54 -23.23 23.51
C LEU A 109 -38.42 -24.47 23.49
N ASP A 110 -38.57 -25.06 22.29
CA ASP A 110 -39.28 -26.32 22.12
C ASP A 110 -38.47 -27.44 22.77
N LEU A 111 -38.97 -27.95 23.89
CA LEU A 111 -38.34 -29.04 24.61
C LEU A 111 -39.27 -30.23 24.52
N TYR A 112 -38.86 -31.19 23.71
CA TYR A 112 -39.67 -32.39 23.51
C TYR A 112 -39.53 -33.31 24.70
N PHE A 113 -40.61 -33.45 25.45
CA PHE A 113 -40.74 -34.43 26.52
C PHE A 113 -41.63 -35.57 26.04
N PRO A 114 -41.11 -36.80 25.87
CA PRO A 114 -41.93 -37.96 25.60
C PRO A 114 -42.65 -38.41 26.88
N LEU A 115 -43.51 -37.55 27.46
CA LEU A 115 -43.99 -37.75 28.83
C LEU A 115 -45.04 -38.85 28.97
N LEU A 116 -45.71 -39.28 27.90
CA LEU A 116 -46.51 -40.52 27.87
C LEU A 116 -46.63 -40.98 26.41
N LYS A 117 -46.34 -42.26 26.15
CA LYS A 117 -46.47 -42.87 24.81
C LYS A 117 -47.86 -43.49 24.57
N ASP A 118 -48.73 -43.45 25.58
CA ASP A 118 -50.02 -44.13 25.56
C ASP A 118 -51.15 -43.11 25.37
N ASP A 119 -51.58 -42.98 24.11
CA ASP A 119 -52.88 -42.50 23.59
C ASP A 119 -53.52 -41.17 24.03
N VAL A 120 -52.88 -40.37 24.89
CA VAL A 120 -53.41 -39.04 25.25
C VAL A 120 -52.46 -37.96 24.74
N LYS A 121 -52.96 -37.19 23.76
CA LYS A 121 -52.37 -35.98 23.13
C LYS A 121 -51.07 -35.51 23.79
N HIS A 122 -49.97 -35.56 23.04
CA HIS A 122 -48.70 -34.96 23.41
C HIS A 122 -48.92 -33.57 24.00
N THR A 123 -48.76 -33.43 25.32
CA THR A 123 -48.71 -32.11 25.94
C THR A 123 -47.30 -31.62 25.78
N ASP A 124 -47.10 -30.82 24.74
CA ASP A 124 -45.85 -30.12 24.51
C ASP A 124 -45.61 -29.14 25.67
N LEU A 125 -44.42 -29.24 26.26
CA LEU A 125 -43.99 -28.40 27.36
C LEU A 125 -43.02 -27.38 26.79
N TYR A 126 -43.38 -26.10 26.88
CA TYR A 126 -42.56 -25.02 26.35
C TYR A 126 -41.83 -24.33 27.50
N VAL A 127 -40.54 -24.07 27.32
CA VAL A 127 -39.82 -23.13 28.20
C VAL A 127 -39.75 -21.80 27.47
N GLY A 128 -40.44 -20.80 28.00
CA GLY A 128 -40.31 -19.44 27.53
C GLY A 128 -39.28 -18.68 28.36
N CYS A 129 -38.24 -18.14 27.72
CA CYS A 129 -37.28 -17.26 28.38
C CYS A 129 -37.28 -15.83 27.79
N SER A 130 -37.04 -14.83 28.64
CA SER A 130 -36.83 -13.44 28.21
C SER A 130 -35.35 -13.18 27.88
N LEU A 131 -35.03 -12.31 26.93
CA LEU A 131 -33.65 -11.98 26.59
C LEU A 131 -33.05 -11.02 27.63
N LYS A 132 -31.86 -11.35 28.14
CA LYS A 132 -31.06 -10.47 28.99
C LYS A 132 -30.31 -9.46 28.11
N THR A 133 -30.93 -8.31 27.87
CA THR A 133 -30.46 -7.34 26.87
C THR A 133 -29.27 -6.47 27.32
N SER A 134 -28.96 -6.34 28.62
CA SER A 134 -28.08 -5.25 29.07
C SER A 134 -26.57 -5.54 29.02
N SER A 135 -26.10 -6.72 29.44
CA SER A 135 -24.66 -6.96 29.61
C SER A 135 -23.95 -7.50 28.37
N TRP A 136 -24.65 -8.30 27.55
CA TRP A 136 -24.06 -8.96 26.39
C TRP A 136 -23.95 -8.04 25.17
N PHE A 137 -24.96 -7.20 24.92
CA PHE A 137 -24.87 -6.21 23.84
C PHE A 137 -23.73 -5.22 24.06
N LEU A 138 -23.50 -4.80 25.31
CA LEU A 138 -22.42 -3.89 25.65
C LEU A 138 -21.04 -4.54 25.41
N SER A 139 -20.85 -5.82 25.75
CA SER A 139 -19.57 -6.49 25.54
C SER A 139 -19.27 -6.72 24.04
N VAL A 140 -20.28 -7.10 23.25
CA VAL A 140 -20.14 -7.21 21.78
C VAL A 140 -19.85 -5.84 21.15
N PHE A 141 -20.50 -4.77 21.63
CA PHE A 141 -20.25 -3.42 21.15
C PHE A 141 -18.82 -2.96 21.47
N ILE A 142 -18.35 -3.15 22.70
CA ILE A 142 -16.97 -2.81 23.11
C ILE A 142 -15.95 -3.61 22.30
N ALA A 143 -16.14 -4.92 22.15
CA ALA A 143 -15.25 -5.76 21.36
C ALA A 143 -15.19 -5.30 19.89
N SER A 144 -16.35 -4.97 19.31
CA SER A 144 -16.43 -4.43 17.95
C SER A 144 -15.73 -3.09 17.82
N LEU A 145 -15.86 -2.20 18.81
CA LEU A 145 -15.17 -0.92 18.87
C LEU A 145 -13.65 -1.11 18.97
N LEU A 146 -13.17 -2.05 19.78
CA LEU A 146 -11.74 -2.36 19.91
C LEU A 146 -11.17 -2.93 18.61
N ILE A 147 -11.85 -3.88 17.98
CA ILE A 147 -11.46 -4.42 16.66
C ILE A 147 -11.43 -3.29 15.61
N PHE A 148 -12.40 -2.39 15.66
CA PHE A 148 -12.46 -1.23 14.78
C PHE A 148 -11.28 -0.27 15.00
N LEU A 149 -10.96 0.06 16.25
CA LEU A 149 -9.80 0.88 16.60
C LEU A 149 -8.50 0.22 16.17
N LEU A 150 -8.36 -1.09 16.38
CA LEU A 150 -7.21 -1.86 15.90
C LEU A 150 -7.12 -1.85 14.37
N TRP A 151 -8.25 -1.90 13.65
CA TRP A 151 -8.25 -1.88 12.19
C TRP A 151 -7.93 -0.50 11.62
N ILE A 152 -8.39 0.58 12.26
CA ILE A 152 -8.01 1.96 11.89
C ILE A 152 -6.53 2.21 12.16
N THR A 153 -6.04 1.74 13.30
CA THR A 153 -4.65 1.95 13.72
C THR A 153 -3.69 0.93 13.11
N ALA A 154 -4.21 -0.17 12.54
CA ALA A 154 -3.42 -1.15 11.83
C ALA A 154 -2.68 -0.47 10.67
N PRO A 155 -1.35 -0.58 10.63
CA PRO A 155 -0.58 0.08 9.59
C PRO A 155 -0.98 -0.50 8.24
N ARG A 156 -1.42 0.37 7.33
CA ARG A 156 -1.80 -0.04 5.97
C ARG A 156 -0.65 -0.80 5.32
N PRO A 157 -0.93 -1.91 4.61
CA PRO A 157 0.11 -2.59 3.84
C PRO A 157 0.66 -1.64 2.78
N LEU A 158 1.97 -1.70 2.56
CA LEU A 158 2.59 -1.00 1.43
C LEU A 158 2.09 -1.63 0.13
N ASN A 159 1.85 -0.81 -0.89
CA ASN A 159 1.64 -1.34 -2.24
C ASN A 159 2.93 -2.00 -2.76
N GLN A 160 2.85 -2.74 -3.87
CA GLN A 160 3.99 -3.49 -4.40
C GLN A 160 5.20 -2.59 -4.72
N GLN A 161 4.98 -1.40 -5.29
CA GLN A 161 6.05 -0.45 -5.61
C GLN A 161 6.73 0.10 -4.35
N ASN A 162 5.96 0.51 -3.35
CA ASN A 162 6.50 0.99 -2.08
C ASN A 162 7.17 -0.14 -1.30
N LEU A 163 6.75 -1.39 -1.48
CA LEU A 163 7.43 -2.54 -0.88
C LEU A 163 8.82 -2.76 -1.51
N MET A 164 8.95 -2.60 -2.83
CA MET A 164 10.24 -2.62 -3.51
C MET A 164 11.14 -1.47 -3.06
N LEU A 165 10.61 -0.24 -3.02
CA LEU A 165 11.35 0.92 -2.50
C LEU A 165 11.76 0.74 -1.04
N PHE A 166 10.87 0.18 -0.22
CA PHE A 166 11.15 -0.11 1.18
C PHE A 166 12.32 -1.07 1.29
N GLN A 167 12.28 -2.20 0.56
CA GLN A 167 13.38 -3.17 0.55
C GLN A 167 14.70 -2.53 0.12
N LEU A 168 14.69 -1.76 -0.98
CA LEU A 168 15.85 -1.03 -1.49
C LEU A 168 16.43 -0.10 -0.42
N LEU A 169 15.61 0.77 0.17
CA LEU A 169 16.03 1.74 1.18
C LEU A 169 16.48 1.09 2.48
N THR A 170 15.94 -0.08 2.84
CA THR A 170 16.36 -0.81 4.05
C THR A 170 17.66 -1.58 3.88
N LEU A 171 18.03 -1.94 2.66
CA LEU A 171 19.26 -2.66 2.34
C LEU A 171 20.42 -1.71 2.06
N ASP A 172 20.14 -0.44 1.74
CA ASP A 172 21.13 0.56 1.39
C ASP A 172 21.84 1.12 2.63
N GLU A 173 23.17 0.98 2.70
CA GLU A 173 23.99 1.42 3.84
C GLU A 173 24.00 2.95 4.01
N ASN A 174 23.71 3.71 2.95
CA ASN A 174 23.65 5.16 2.98
C ASN A 174 22.30 5.68 3.51
N CYS A 175 21.27 4.83 3.60
CA CYS A 175 20.00 5.16 4.23
C CYS A 175 20.00 4.77 5.72
N ARG A 176 20.31 5.75 6.59
CA ARG A 176 20.47 5.52 8.05
C ARG A 176 19.16 5.66 8.83
N LEU A 177 18.02 5.62 8.15
CA LEU A 177 16.71 5.75 8.76
C LEU A 177 16.23 4.42 9.32
N SER A 178 15.46 4.47 10.40
CA SER A 178 14.79 3.27 10.91
C SER A 178 13.73 2.78 9.92
N GLN A 179 13.42 1.47 9.95
CA GLN A 179 12.36 0.89 9.13
C GLN A 179 11.00 1.59 9.33
N PHE A 180 10.70 2.03 10.56
CA PHE A 180 9.48 2.77 10.85
C PHE A 180 9.45 4.13 10.14
N GLU A 181 10.55 4.87 10.15
CA GLU A 181 10.65 6.16 9.47
C GLU A 181 10.51 6.01 7.96
N ILE A 182 11.22 5.05 7.34
CA ILE A 182 11.12 4.75 5.91
C ILE A 182 9.66 4.43 5.54
N LYS A 183 9.02 3.52 6.29
CA LYS A 183 7.62 3.15 6.07
C LYS A 183 6.69 4.36 6.19
N SER A 184 6.91 5.23 7.18
CA SER A 184 6.10 6.44 7.37
C SER A 184 6.21 7.41 6.19
N VAL A 185 7.41 7.58 5.63
CA VAL A 185 7.64 8.43 4.45
C VAL A 185 6.98 7.82 3.23
N LEU A 186 7.17 6.52 2.97
CA LEU A 186 6.58 5.84 1.82
C LEU A 186 5.05 5.83 1.83
N LEU A 187 4.43 5.74 3.02
CA LEU A 187 2.98 5.86 3.15
C LEU A 187 2.45 7.26 2.78
N ARG A 188 3.21 8.32 3.12
CA ARG A 188 2.88 9.71 2.76
C ARG A 188 3.23 10.03 1.31
N PHE A 189 4.28 9.43 0.77
CA PHE A 189 4.75 9.58 -0.60
C PHE A 189 3.82 8.93 -1.64
N THR A 190 2.60 8.51 -1.27
CA THR A 190 1.60 7.94 -2.17
C THR A 190 1.13 8.98 -3.20
N THR A 191 1.97 9.20 -4.20
CA THR A 191 1.66 9.88 -5.43
C THR A 191 1.13 8.83 -6.40
N ASN A 192 0.20 9.20 -7.28
CA ASN A 192 -0.26 8.34 -8.37
C ASN A 192 0.84 8.14 -9.45
N VAL A 193 2.11 8.34 -9.10
CA VAL A 193 3.22 8.36 -10.03
C VAL A 193 3.87 6.99 -10.04
N HIS A 194 3.89 6.39 -11.22
CA HIS A 194 4.52 5.11 -11.46
C HIS A 194 6.03 5.30 -11.55
N ILE A 195 6.77 4.76 -10.59
CA ILE A 195 8.24 4.75 -10.61
C ILE A 195 8.68 3.72 -11.65
N ASN A 196 9.40 4.18 -12.67
CA ASN A 196 9.95 3.34 -13.74
C ASN A 196 11.39 2.88 -13.40
N SER A 197 12.01 2.11 -14.28
CA SER A 197 13.37 1.60 -14.06
C SER A 197 14.44 2.69 -14.03
N GLN A 198 14.30 3.77 -14.82
CA GLN A 198 15.24 4.89 -14.85
C GLN A 198 15.21 5.67 -13.54
N ASP A 199 14.01 5.86 -12.98
CA ASP A 199 13.82 6.52 -11.68
C ASP A 199 14.51 5.73 -10.56
N LEU A 200 14.41 4.39 -10.57
CA LEU A 200 15.10 3.51 -9.61
C LEU A 200 16.62 3.61 -9.74
N CYS A 201 17.16 3.63 -10.96
CA CYS A 201 18.59 3.77 -11.19
C CYS A 201 19.11 5.16 -10.79
N TYR A 202 18.29 6.19 -10.96
CA TYR A 202 18.60 7.53 -10.47
C TYR A 202 18.57 7.59 -8.95
N LEU A 203 17.57 6.98 -8.30
CA LEU A 203 17.50 6.86 -6.84
C LEU A 203 18.75 6.21 -6.26
N HIS A 204 19.16 5.05 -6.80
CA HIS A 204 20.39 4.38 -6.39
C HIS A 204 21.62 5.28 -6.53
N SER A 205 21.79 5.92 -7.69
CA SER A 205 22.92 6.82 -7.92
C SER A 205 22.96 8.01 -6.94
N ARG A 206 21.80 8.45 -6.45
CA ARG A 206 21.68 9.53 -5.45
C ARG A 206 22.01 9.02 -4.04
N LEU A 207 21.57 7.82 -3.68
CA LEU A 207 21.88 7.20 -2.39
C LEU A 207 23.38 6.94 -2.24
N ASP A 208 24.05 6.49 -3.30
CA ASP A 208 25.49 6.25 -3.32
C ASP A 208 26.33 7.51 -3.03
N LYS A 209 25.82 8.69 -3.44
CA LYS A 209 26.53 9.97 -3.28
C LYS A 209 26.08 10.77 -2.07
N GLN A 210 24.94 10.43 -1.45
CA GLN A 210 24.36 11.21 -0.37
C GLN A 210 23.69 10.32 0.67
N ALA A 211 24.28 10.27 1.87
CA ALA A 211 23.66 9.63 3.01
C ALA A 211 22.36 10.33 3.42
N ILE A 212 21.32 9.53 3.65
CA ILE A 212 20.00 10.00 4.07
C ILE A 212 19.83 9.70 5.56
N THR A 213 19.80 10.77 6.37
CA THR A 213 19.75 10.70 7.83
C THR A 213 18.44 11.20 8.43
N THR A 214 17.60 11.86 7.63
CA THR A 214 16.33 12.43 8.11
C THR A 214 15.15 12.02 7.22
N PRO A 215 13.95 11.82 7.80
CA PRO A 215 12.76 11.49 7.01
C PRO A 215 12.43 12.56 5.96
N LYS A 216 12.73 13.83 6.26
CA LYS A 216 12.50 14.94 5.33
C LYS A 216 13.44 14.88 4.12
N ALA A 217 14.71 14.52 4.33
CA ALA A 217 15.65 14.32 3.22
C ALA A 217 15.22 13.17 2.30
N LEU A 218 14.70 12.08 2.87
CA LEU A 218 14.13 10.98 2.06
C LEU A 218 12.92 11.44 1.25
N GLU A 219 12.01 12.20 1.84
CA GLU A 219 10.85 12.73 1.13
C GLU A 219 11.26 13.62 -0.05
N LEU A 220 12.24 14.52 0.15
CA LEU A 220 12.78 15.37 -0.91
C LEU A 220 13.48 14.56 -2.00
N LEU A 221 14.24 13.53 -1.63
CA LEU A 221 14.88 12.63 -2.59
C LEU A 221 13.84 11.90 -3.45
N LEU A 222 12.80 11.35 -2.84
CA LEU A 222 11.75 10.65 -3.57
C LEU A 222 10.97 11.60 -4.49
N GLN A 223 10.73 12.85 -4.08
CA GLN A 223 10.14 13.90 -4.92
C GLN A 223 11.03 14.25 -6.12
N ASP A 224 12.34 14.32 -5.92
CA ASP A 224 13.31 14.53 -7.00
C ASP A 224 13.33 13.35 -7.98
N VAL A 225 13.27 12.12 -7.48
CA VAL A 225 13.28 10.88 -8.28
C VAL A 225 12.07 10.76 -9.21
N VAL A 226 10.90 11.20 -8.77
CA VAL A 226 9.68 11.17 -9.61
C VAL A 226 9.55 12.39 -10.53
N SER A 227 10.44 13.37 -10.39
CA SER A 227 10.47 14.52 -11.29
C SER A 227 11.15 14.11 -12.61
N PRO A 228 10.75 14.70 -13.76
CA PRO A 228 11.40 14.42 -15.02
C PRO A 228 12.92 14.65 -14.93
N LEU A 229 13.71 13.70 -15.45
CA LEU A 229 15.16 13.84 -15.49
C LEU A 229 15.56 15.00 -16.41
N GLU A 230 16.43 15.87 -15.91
CA GLU A 230 16.89 17.08 -16.60
C GLU A 230 18.41 17.13 -16.69
N LEU A 231 18.99 17.29 -17.88
CA LEU A 231 20.42 17.57 -18.02
C LEU A 231 20.63 19.08 -17.93
N LYS A 232 21.30 19.51 -16.87
CA LYS A 232 21.52 20.91 -16.51
C LYS A 232 22.95 21.33 -16.79
N PHE A 233 23.09 22.47 -17.43
CA PHE A 233 24.34 23.18 -17.59
C PHE A 233 24.22 24.46 -16.76
N SER A 234 25.20 24.72 -15.90
CA SER A 234 25.27 25.94 -15.08
C SER A 234 26.68 26.50 -15.10
N VAL A 235 26.84 27.80 -14.82
CA VAL A 235 28.17 28.42 -14.67
C VAL A 235 28.50 28.57 -13.19
N LYS A 236 29.69 28.13 -12.80
CA LYS A 236 30.27 28.40 -11.49
C LYS A 236 31.73 28.77 -11.68
N ASN A 237 32.13 29.95 -11.20
CA ASN A 237 33.48 30.49 -11.35
C ASN A 237 33.96 30.50 -12.82
N ASP A 238 33.11 30.99 -13.73
CA ASP A 238 33.36 31.02 -15.19
C ASP A 238 33.57 29.65 -15.86
N GLU A 239 33.35 28.55 -15.14
CA GLU A 239 33.41 27.19 -15.68
C GLU A 239 32.02 26.56 -15.79
N ILE A 240 31.81 25.76 -16.84
CA ILE A 240 30.58 24.99 -17.02
C ILE A 240 30.58 23.80 -16.07
N GLN A 241 29.53 23.72 -15.25
CA GLN A 241 29.18 22.56 -14.45
C GLN A 241 28.02 21.83 -15.11
N VAL A 242 28.08 20.50 -15.13
CA VAL A 242 27.05 19.65 -15.75
C VAL A 242 26.47 18.71 -14.70
N SER A 243 25.14 18.65 -14.61
CA SER A 243 24.45 17.71 -13.73
C SER A 243 23.26 17.05 -14.42
N LEU A 244 22.97 15.81 -14.04
CA LEU A 244 21.70 15.15 -14.33
C LEU A 244 20.79 15.35 -13.11
N SER A 245 19.81 16.23 -13.22
CA SER A 245 18.98 16.73 -12.13
C SER A 245 19.89 17.24 -11.00
N ASN A 246 19.94 16.55 -9.86
CA ASN A 246 20.78 16.91 -8.71
C ASN A 246 22.05 16.06 -8.59
N LEU A 247 22.43 15.34 -9.65
CA LEU A 247 23.60 14.48 -9.70
C LEU A 247 24.72 15.14 -10.51
N ASN A 248 25.79 15.58 -9.84
CA ASN A 248 26.92 16.21 -10.52
C ASN A 248 27.68 15.19 -11.40
N ILE A 249 28.08 15.65 -12.59
CA ILE A 249 28.86 14.88 -13.56
C ILE A 249 30.18 15.61 -13.75
N GLU A 250 31.25 15.08 -13.15
CA GLU A 250 32.57 15.72 -13.26
C GLU A 250 33.14 15.48 -14.66
N ILE A 251 33.43 16.57 -15.35
CA ILE A 251 33.93 16.54 -16.72
C ILE A 251 34.87 17.73 -16.93
N ALA A 252 35.92 17.53 -17.72
CA ALA A 252 36.84 18.60 -18.06
C ALA A 252 36.13 19.74 -18.83
N SER A 253 36.59 20.98 -18.63
CA SER A 253 35.95 22.18 -19.17
C SER A 253 35.71 22.13 -20.69
N THR A 254 36.70 21.68 -21.45
CA THR A 254 36.61 21.64 -22.91
C THR A 254 35.51 20.68 -23.39
N PRO A 255 35.50 19.38 -23.02
CA PRO A 255 34.35 18.51 -23.31
C PRO A 255 33.00 19.04 -22.80
N ALA A 256 32.94 19.69 -21.62
CA ALA A 256 31.71 20.31 -21.10
C ALA A 256 31.16 21.39 -22.04
N ILE A 257 32.05 22.25 -22.57
CA ILE A 257 31.70 23.30 -23.54
C ILE A 257 31.18 22.70 -24.85
N TYR A 258 31.83 21.64 -25.36
CA TYR A 258 31.31 20.92 -26.53
C TYR A 258 29.93 20.33 -26.24
N TRP A 259 29.71 19.79 -25.05
CA TRP A 259 28.42 19.22 -24.67
C TRP A 259 27.32 20.28 -24.60
N LEU A 260 27.60 21.44 -23.99
CA LEU A 260 26.70 22.60 -23.99
C LEU A 260 26.39 23.05 -25.42
N TRP A 261 27.38 23.06 -26.32
CA TRP A 261 27.17 23.41 -27.72
C TRP A 261 26.16 22.49 -28.41
N TYR A 262 26.27 21.16 -28.22
CA TYR A 262 25.25 20.22 -28.71
C TYR A 262 23.87 20.46 -28.06
N ALA A 263 23.83 20.78 -26.77
CA ALA A 263 22.61 21.06 -26.04
C ALA A 263 21.90 22.32 -26.57
N ASN A 264 22.65 23.38 -26.89
CA ASN A 264 22.15 24.58 -27.57
C ASN A 264 21.51 24.24 -28.92
N TYR A 265 22.16 23.42 -29.75
CA TYR A 265 21.60 22.98 -31.04
C TYR A 265 20.30 22.20 -30.87
N ARG A 266 20.25 21.31 -29.89
CA ARG A 266 19.06 20.51 -29.58
C ARG A 266 17.90 21.36 -29.07
N LYS A 267 18.17 22.36 -28.23
CA LYS A 267 17.15 23.22 -27.63
C LYS A 267 16.65 24.32 -28.56
N LEU A 268 17.52 24.88 -29.39
CA LEU A 268 17.17 25.90 -30.38
C LEU A 268 16.54 25.32 -31.66
N HIS A 269 16.25 24.02 -31.68
CA HIS A 269 15.64 23.28 -32.81
C HIS A 269 16.33 23.46 -34.17
N LYS A 270 17.61 23.87 -34.20
CA LYS A 270 18.39 23.90 -35.44
C LYS A 270 18.59 22.47 -35.95
N SER A 271 17.98 22.11 -37.07
CA SER A 271 18.08 20.77 -37.66
C SER A 271 17.79 19.63 -36.67
N GLU A 272 16.81 19.83 -35.78
CA GLU A 272 16.49 18.92 -34.66
C GLU A 272 17.67 18.60 -33.72
N GLY A 273 18.73 19.41 -33.73
CA GLY A 273 19.95 19.18 -32.97
C GLY A 273 20.99 18.28 -33.64
N TRP A 274 20.77 17.86 -34.89
CA TRP A 274 21.76 17.06 -35.64
C TRP A 274 22.91 17.94 -36.14
N ILE A 275 24.13 17.58 -35.74
CA ILE A 275 25.38 18.17 -36.22
C ILE A 275 26.12 17.11 -37.04
N THR A 276 26.44 17.45 -38.30
CA THR A 276 27.17 16.56 -39.19
C THR A 276 28.67 16.74 -39.00
N ASN A 277 29.42 15.64 -38.87
CA ASN A 277 30.87 15.72 -38.82
C ASN A 277 31.41 16.35 -40.13
N PRO A 278 32.37 17.28 -40.05
CA PRO A 278 33.00 17.82 -41.25
C PRO A 278 33.80 16.75 -42.00
N PRO A 279 34.01 16.88 -43.33
CA PRO A 279 34.83 15.94 -44.08
C PRO A 279 36.26 15.86 -43.53
N SER A 280 36.90 14.69 -43.62
CA SER A 280 38.26 14.49 -43.08
C SER A 280 39.31 15.43 -43.66
N ASN A 281 39.12 15.87 -44.91
CA ASN A 281 40.02 16.77 -45.63
C ASN A 281 39.59 18.24 -45.60
N ARG A 282 38.43 18.56 -44.99
CA ARG A 282 37.87 19.92 -44.99
C ARG A 282 37.31 20.27 -43.62
N PRO A 283 38.12 20.89 -42.74
CA PRO A 283 37.63 21.40 -41.46
C PRO A 283 36.53 22.44 -41.66
N ASP A 284 35.61 22.52 -40.70
CA ASP A 284 34.53 23.51 -40.69
C ASP A 284 34.96 24.74 -39.88
N THR A 285 35.12 25.88 -40.55
CA THR A 285 35.51 27.13 -39.91
C THR A 285 34.33 27.85 -39.26
N GLN A 286 33.11 27.66 -39.76
CA GLN A 286 31.91 28.32 -39.22
C GLN A 286 31.54 27.72 -37.87
N LEU A 287 31.41 26.39 -37.79
CA LEU A 287 31.14 25.69 -36.53
C LEU A 287 32.30 25.86 -35.53
N ALA A 288 33.53 26.02 -36.02
CA ALA A 288 34.66 26.34 -35.16
C ALA A 288 34.48 27.69 -34.45
N GLN A 289 34.01 28.73 -35.15
CA GLN A 289 33.82 30.05 -34.54
C GLN A 289 32.79 30.04 -33.41
N GLU A 290 31.72 29.26 -33.55
CA GLU A 290 30.74 29.06 -32.48
C GLU A 290 31.39 28.46 -31.22
N LEU A 291 32.18 27.40 -31.38
CA LEU A 291 32.90 26.78 -30.27
C LEU A 291 34.00 27.68 -29.70
N ILE A 292 34.72 28.44 -30.52
CA ILE A 292 35.72 29.43 -30.11
C ILE A 292 35.06 30.49 -29.21
N SER A 293 33.88 30.97 -29.58
CA SER A 293 33.13 31.93 -28.78
C SER A 293 32.77 31.36 -27.41
N LEU A 294 32.24 30.13 -27.35
CA LEU A 294 31.93 29.47 -26.08
C LEU A 294 33.19 29.19 -25.26
N MET A 295 34.30 28.79 -25.88
CA MET A 295 35.58 28.57 -25.20
C MET A 295 36.16 29.83 -24.58
N LYS A 296 36.06 30.97 -25.27
CA LYS A 296 36.50 32.25 -24.73
C LYS A 296 35.61 32.70 -23.58
N GLN A 297 34.31 32.43 -23.67
CA GLN A 297 33.34 32.82 -22.67
C GLN A 297 33.42 31.98 -21.38
N TYR A 298 33.62 30.66 -21.48
CA TYR A 298 33.51 29.74 -20.34
C TYR A 298 34.81 28.98 -20.01
N GLY A 299 35.97 29.55 -20.35
CA GLY A 299 37.26 29.00 -19.90
C GLY A 299 37.67 27.67 -20.56
N GLY A 300 37.58 27.58 -21.89
CA GLY A 300 38.12 26.45 -22.65
C GLY A 300 39.64 26.34 -22.52
N HIS A 301 40.19 25.13 -22.62
CA HIS A 301 41.63 24.90 -22.48
C HIS A 301 42.40 25.61 -23.60
N ALA A 302 43.35 26.48 -23.26
CA ALA A 302 44.03 27.38 -24.21
C ALA A 302 44.61 26.66 -25.44
N ARG A 303 45.19 25.47 -25.27
CA ARG A 303 45.68 24.64 -26.39
C ARG A 303 44.58 24.22 -27.36
N ALA A 304 43.41 23.80 -26.85
CA ALA A 304 42.30 23.36 -27.69
C ALA A 304 41.67 24.55 -28.43
N LEU A 305 41.61 25.71 -27.78
CA LEU A 305 41.19 26.97 -28.40
C LEU A 305 42.11 27.35 -29.56
N LYS A 306 43.43 27.40 -29.34
CA LYS A 306 44.42 27.69 -30.40
C LYS A 306 44.32 26.70 -31.56
N GLU A 307 44.13 25.41 -31.27
CA GLU A 307 43.98 24.38 -32.30
C GLU A 307 42.73 24.61 -33.18
N LEU A 308 41.60 24.99 -32.57
CA LEU A 308 40.38 25.35 -33.30
C LEU A 308 40.57 26.62 -34.14
N GLU A 309 41.24 27.65 -33.59
CA GLU A 309 41.51 28.89 -34.32
C GLU A 309 42.41 28.67 -35.54
N GLN A 310 43.43 27.81 -35.42
CA GLN A 310 44.40 27.56 -36.48
C GLN A 310 43.89 26.60 -37.57
N HIS A 311 43.11 25.59 -37.19
CA HIS A 311 42.79 24.47 -38.09
C HIS A 311 41.30 24.30 -38.36
N GLY A 312 40.43 25.07 -37.71
CA GLY A 312 38.98 24.86 -37.76
C GLY A 312 38.53 23.59 -37.04
N LEU A 313 37.24 23.28 -37.15
CA LEU A 313 36.63 22.13 -36.49
C LEU A 313 36.82 20.88 -37.36
N ARG A 314 37.42 19.83 -36.77
CA ARG A 314 37.70 18.56 -37.45
C ARG A 314 36.84 17.44 -36.87
N ALA A 315 36.50 16.44 -37.69
CA ALA A 315 35.74 15.27 -37.25
C ALA A 315 36.43 14.56 -36.07
N LYS A 316 37.74 14.37 -36.15
CA LYS A 316 38.56 13.77 -35.09
C LYS A 316 38.49 14.54 -33.76
N THR A 317 38.39 15.87 -33.81
CA THR A 317 38.25 16.71 -32.62
C THR A 317 36.88 16.51 -31.96
N LEU A 318 35.82 16.41 -32.78
CA LEU A 318 34.47 16.10 -32.28
C LEU A 318 34.41 14.69 -31.68
N ASP A 319 34.99 13.69 -32.34
CA ASP A 319 35.05 12.31 -31.83
C ASP A 319 35.77 12.24 -30.48
N LYS A 320 36.92 12.91 -30.36
CA LYS A 320 37.68 12.95 -29.12
C LYS A 320 36.88 13.56 -27.97
N ASN A 321 36.17 14.66 -28.20
CA ASN A 321 35.36 15.29 -27.15
C ASN A 321 34.11 14.47 -26.82
N ARG A 322 33.43 13.87 -27.80
CA ARG A 322 32.31 12.95 -27.57
C ARG A 322 32.74 11.73 -26.74
N ASN A 323 33.90 11.15 -27.03
CA ASN A 323 34.43 10.04 -26.24
C ASN A 323 34.72 10.45 -24.80
N ARG A 324 35.31 11.63 -24.58
CA ARG A 324 35.51 12.17 -23.22
C ARG A 324 34.20 12.41 -22.47
N ILE A 325 33.15 12.89 -23.15
CA ILE A 325 31.81 13.01 -22.56
C ILE A 325 31.26 11.63 -22.20
N LYS A 326 31.36 10.65 -23.11
CA LYS A 326 30.91 9.27 -22.86
C LYS A 326 31.66 8.63 -21.69
N GLU A 327 32.97 8.82 -21.61
CA GLU A 327 33.79 8.37 -20.48
C GLU A 327 33.33 9.01 -19.17
N ALA A 328 33.14 10.34 -19.14
CA ALA A 328 32.64 11.03 -17.96
C ALA A 328 31.25 10.54 -17.52
N LEU A 329 30.34 10.30 -18.48
CA LEU A 329 29.03 9.73 -18.21
C LEU A 329 29.13 8.35 -17.57
N ASN A 330 29.92 7.46 -18.16
CA ASN A 330 30.08 6.08 -17.66
C ASN A 330 30.78 6.02 -16.30
N ASN A 331 31.61 7.02 -15.97
CA ASN A 331 32.29 7.09 -14.67
C ASN A 331 31.36 7.56 -13.54
N HIS A 332 30.30 8.32 -13.86
CA HIS A 332 29.45 8.97 -12.85
C HIS A 332 28.03 8.45 -12.79
N LEU A 333 27.57 7.75 -13.84
CA LEU A 333 26.21 7.29 -14.02
C LEU A 333 26.18 5.81 -14.39
N PRO A 334 25.15 5.06 -13.97
CA PRO A 334 24.91 3.72 -14.44
C PRO A 334 24.62 3.71 -15.95
N PRO A 335 24.85 2.58 -16.65
CA PRO A 335 24.75 2.50 -18.11
C PRO A 335 23.44 3.00 -18.71
N GLU A 336 22.31 2.79 -18.02
CA GLU A 336 20.99 3.23 -18.47
C GLU A 336 20.89 4.76 -18.47
N LEU A 337 21.32 5.43 -17.40
CA LEU A 337 21.31 6.90 -17.30
C LEU A 337 22.39 7.54 -18.19
N ALA A 338 23.59 6.94 -18.25
CA ALA A 338 24.63 7.36 -19.20
C ALA A 338 24.13 7.28 -20.65
N GLY A 339 23.37 6.23 -20.96
CA GLY A 339 22.73 6.04 -22.26
C GLY A 339 21.71 7.12 -22.61
N LEU A 340 21.00 7.71 -21.64
CA LEU A 340 20.04 8.81 -21.85
C LEU A 340 20.74 10.14 -22.12
N CYS A 341 21.83 10.41 -21.40
CA CYS A 341 22.59 11.66 -21.48
C CYS A 341 23.56 11.72 -22.68
N GLY A 342 23.79 10.58 -23.35
CA GLY A 342 24.73 10.44 -24.45
C GLY A 342 24.23 10.93 -25.81
N PHE A 343 24.85 10.38 -26.86
CA PHE A 343 24.62 10.79 -28.25
C PHE A 343 23.85 9.74 -29.07
N GLU A 344 23.02 10.22 -29.99
CA GLU A 344 22.53 9.44 -31.14
C GLU A 344 23.44 9.67 -32.34
N THR A 345 23.48 8.69 -33.24
CA THR A 345 24.27 8.75 -34.46
C THR A 345 23.45 8.29 -35.66
N ILE A 346 23.50 9.05 -36.75
CA ILE A 346 22.97 8.64 -38.05
C ILE A 346 24.09 8.72 -39.09
N LYS A 347 24.23 7.70 -39.93
CA LYS A 347 25.07 7.75 -41.13
C LYS A 347 24.28 8.37 -42.26
N ARG A 348 24.86 9.32 -42.99
CA ARG A 348 24.22 9.85 -44.19
C ARG A 348 24.30 8.82 -45.32
N PRO A 349 23.24 8.60 -46.09
CA PRO A 349 23.26 7.67 -47.22
C PRO A 349 24.18 8.16 -48.34
N ASP A 350 24.25 9.48 -48.56
CA ASP A 350 24.97 10.08 -49.69
C ASP A 350 26.40 10.54 -49.34
N SER A 351 26.82 10.39 -48.08
CA SER A 351 28.20 10.70 -47.67
C SER A 351 28.69 9.77 -46.57
N ASN A 352 29.99 9.46 -46.56
CA ASN A 352 30.63 8.70 -45.48
C ASN A 352 30.67 9.46 -44.13
N GLN A 353 29.90 10.54 -43.98
CA GLN A 353 29.86 11.36 -42.77
C GLN A 353 28.73 10.88 -41.85
N SER A 354 29.03 10.91 -40.56
CA SER A 354 28.05 10.65 -39.51
C SER A 354 27.58 11.97 -38.92
N ALA A 355 26.29 12.04 -38.58
CA ALA A 355 25.68 13.13 -37.82
C ALA A 355 25.37 12.66 -36.41
N TYR A 356 25.49 13.58 -35.44
CA TYR A 356 25.31 13.31 -34.02
C TYR A 356 24.38 14.33 -33.40
N ARG A 357 23.58 13.89 -32.41
CA ARG A 357 22.79 14.78 -31.54
C ARG A 357 22.72 14.21 -30.13
N LEU A 358 22.31 15.04 -29.16
CA LEU A 358 21.98 14.53 -27.82
C LEU A 358 20.70 13.70 -27.85
N ARG A 359 20.72 12.58 -27.11
CA ARG A 359 19.55 11.72 -26.90
C ARG A 359 18.46 12.43 -26.11
N MET A 360 18.83 13.16 -25.07
CA MET A 360 17.87 13.92 -24.28
C MET A 360 17.04 14.87 -25.14
N GLU A 361 15.74 14.91 -24.84
CA GLU A 361 14.80 15.80 -25.48
C GLU A 361 15.05 17.26 -25.09
N ALA A 362 14.75 18.19 -25.99
CA ALA A 362 14.93 19.61 -25.78
C ALA A 362 14.27 20.13 -24.48
N LYS A 363 13.11 19.58 -24.12
CA LYS A 363 12.35 19.94 -22.90
C LYS A 363 13.09 19.56 -21.60
N SER A 364 13.96 18.55 -21.67
CA SER A 364 14.73 18.03 -20.55
C SER A 364 16.13 18.61 -20.48
N LEU A 365 16.47 19.56 -21.35
CA LEU A 365 17.74 20.29 -21.30
C LEU A 365 17.51 21.61 -20.57
N ILE A 366 18.26 21.86 -19.51
CA ILE A 366 18.29 23.17 -18.84
C ILE A 366 19.65 23.78 -19.16
N LEU A 367 19.63 24.93 -19.82
CA LEU A 367 20.83 25.63 -20.25
C LEU A 367 21.03 26.85 -19.35
N LEU A 368 22.26 27.40 -19.42
CA LEU A 368 22.82 28.46 -18.59
C LEU A 368 21.85 29.57 -18.19
#